data_AF-A0A944VUT7-F1
#
_entry.id   AF-A0A944VUT7-F1
#
_cell.length_a   1.000
_cell.length_b   1.000
_cell.length_c   1.000
_cell.angle_alpha   90.00
_cell.angle_beta   90.00
_cell.angle_gamma   90.00
#
_symmetry.space_group_name_H-M   'P 1'
#
loop_
_entity.id
_entity.type
_entity.pdbx_description
1 polymer ?
#
loop_
_entity_poly.entity_id
_entity_poly.type
_entity_poly.pdbx_seq_one_letter_code
_entity_poly.pdbx_strand_id
1 'polypeptide(L)'
;MITNSDWIQPEERAYFHQISPDCISKLAEVVTALSKGTIDIETAFRKYEQILSDEISDKEFLSFALANINELSSYIAKGKINIRIHRNDVDELWFDIDEV
;
A
#
# COMPACT_ATOMS: atom_id res chain seq x y z
N MET A 1 -19.30 8.21 40.92
CA MET A 1 -19.31 8.19 39.44
C MET A 1 -18.33 9.25 38.98
N ILE A 2 -17.19 8.86 38.42
CA ILE A 2 -16.21 9.81 37.88
C ILE A 2 -16.65 10.12 36.45
N THR A 3 -17.13 11.33 36.22
CA THR A 3 -17.45 11.86 34.88
C THR A 3 -16.17 12.49 34.30
N ASN A 4 -15.24 11.65 33.83
CA ASN A 4 -14.13 12.13 33.02
C ASN A 4 -14.63 12.32 31.58
N SER A 5 -15.11 13.53 31.28
CA SER A 5 -15.58 13.97 29.96
C SER A 5 -14.44 14.40 29.02
N ASP A 6 -13.19 14.00 29.32
CA ASP A 6 -11.98 14.28 28.54
C ASP A 6 -11.50 13.05 27.74
N TRP A 7 -12.35 12.03 27.57
CA TRP A 7 -12.10 10.98 26.59
C TRP A 7 -12.37 11.54 25.19
N ILE A 8 -11.35 12.16 24.61
CA ILE A 8 -11.24 12.32 23.17
C ILE A 8 -11.07 10.89 22.64
N GLN A 9 -12.11 10.31 22.06
CA GLN A 9 -11.99 9.06 21.31
C GLN A 9 -10.85 9.26 20.32
N PRO A 10 -9.75 8.48 20.40
CA PRO A 10 -8.69 8.61 19.43
C PRO A 10 -9.32 8.41 18.05
N GLU A 11 -9.01 9.30 17.10
CA GLU A 11 -9.41 9.10 15.70
C GLU A 11 -9.04 7.67 15.35
N GLU A 12 -10.04 6.85 14.99
CA GLU A 12 -9.85 5.44 14.63
C GLU A 12 -9.05 5.41 13.33
N ARG A 13 -7.73 5.59 13.48
CA ARG A 13 -6.76 5.46 12.42
C ARG A 13 -6.69 3.99 12.08
N ALA A 14 -6.77 3.68 10.79
CA ALA A 14 -6.65 2.31 10.35
C ALA A 14 -5.28 1.76 10.80
N TYR A 15 -5.30 0.61 11.47
CA TYR A 15 -4.08 -0.07 11.92
C TYR A 15 -3.38 -0.80 10.78
N PHE A 16 -4.12 -1.18 9.73
CA PHE A 16 -3.58 -1.78 8.54
C PHE A 16 -4.49 -1.53 7.34
N HIS A 17 -3.93 -1.67 6.14
CA HIS A 17 -4.64 -1.70 4.89
C HIS A 17 -4.17 -2.89 4.07
N GLN A 18 -5.10 -3.79 3.74
CA GLN A 18 -4.81 -4.93 2.86
C GLN A 18 -5.01 -4.50 1.42
N ILE A 19 -3.98 -4.67 0.59
CA ILE A 19 -4.08 -4.37 -0.84
C ILE A 19 -4.90 -5.48 -1.50
N SER A 20 -5.95 -5.10 -2.23
CA SER A 20 -6.80 -6.07 -2.92
C SER A 20 -6.02 -6.86 -3.99
N PRO A 21 -6.37 -8.14 -4.21
CA PRO A 21 -5.74 -8.96 -5.24
C PRO A 21 -5.94 -8.39 -6.65
N ASP A 22 -7.03 -7.66 -6.90
CA ASP A 22 -7.26 -6.92 -8.14
C ASP A 22 -6.22 -5.80 -8.33
N CYS A 23 -5.98 -5.00 -7.28
CA CYS A 23 -4.95 -3.97 -7.28
C CYS A 23 -3.55 -4.59 -7.54
N ILE A 24 -3.20 -5.67 -6.82
CA ILE A 24 -1.93 -6.39 -7.03
C ILE A 24 -1.80 -6.89 -8.48
N SER A 25 -2.88 -7.42 -9.06
CA SER A 25 -2.88 -7.90 -10.45
C SER A 25 -2.61 -6.76 -11.43
N LYS A 26 -3.28 -5.61 -11.28
CA LYS A 26 -3.04 -4.41 -12.10
C LYS A 26 -1.61 -3.92 -11.98
N LEU A 27 -1.05 -3.90 -10.75
CA LEU A 27 0.34 -3.52 -10.54
C LEU A 27 1.32 -4.52 -11.18
N ALA A 28 1.03 -5.83 -11.14
CA ALA A 28 1.83 -6.85 -11.80
C ALA A 28 1.86 -6.67 -13.33
N GLU A 29 0.75 -6.23 -13.94
CA GLU A 29 0.72 -5.86 -15.34
C GLU A 29 1.65 -4.69 -15.65
N VAL A 30 1.71 -3.68 -14.77
CA VAL A 30 2.63 -2.54 -14.89
C VAL A 30 4.09 -3.00 -14.81
N VAL A 31 4.45 -3.83 -13.81
CA VAL A 31 5.80 -4.43 -13.71
C VAL A 31 6.16 -5.17 -14.99
N THR A 32 5.24 -5.98 -15.49
CA THR A 32 5.46 -6.80 -16.68
C THR A 32 5.65 -5.94 -17.92
N ALA A 33 4.84 -4.89 -18.09
CA ALA A 33 4.94 -3.96 -19.21
C ALA A 33 6.25 -3.16 -19.16
N LEU A 34 6.69 -2.74 -17.98
CA LEU A 34 7.96 -2.05 -17.77
C LEU A 34 9.14 -2.98 -18.09
N SER A 35 9.10 -4.22 -17.59
CA SER A 35 10.15 -5.23 -17.83
C SER A 35 10.28 -5.59 -19.31
N LYS A 36 9.15 -5.62 -20.05
CA LYS A 36 9.13 -5.82 -21.50
C LYS A 36 9.53 -4.57 -22.31
N GLY A 37 9.81 -3.45 -21.65
CA GLY A 37 10.11 -2.17 -22.31
C GLY A 37 8.93 -1.62 -23.12
N THR A 38 7.70 -2.06 -22.83
CA THR A 38 6.47 -1.58 -23.49
C THR A 38 6.04 -0.21 -22.96
N ILE A 39 6.37 0.07 -21.71
CA ILE A 39 6.21 1.39 -21.07
C ILE A 39 7.54 1.83 -20.46
N ASP A 40 7.77 3.13 -20.41
CA ASP A 40 8.89 3.73 -19.71
C ASP A 40 8.63 3.84 -18.19
N ILE A 41 9.69 4.17 -17.45
CA ILE A 41 9.66 4.29 -15.98
C ILE A 41 8.65 5.37 -15.54
N GLU A 42 8.62 6.54 -16.18
CA GLU A 42 7.72 7.63 -15.81
C GLU A 42 6.25 7.20 -15.97
N THR A 43 5.93 6.55 -17.10
CA THR A 43 4.60 5.97 -17.35
C THR A 43 4.25 4.90 -16.32
N ALA A 44 5.20 4.04 -15.94
CA ALA A 44 4.97 3.04 -14.90
C ALA A 44 4.65 3.70 -13.55
N PHE A 45 5.45 4.68 -13.12
CA PHE A 45 5.22 5.43 -11.87
C PHE A 45 3.84 6.09 -11.82
N ARG A 46 3.41 6.74 -12.91
CA ARG A 46 2.06 7.34 -12.99
C ARG A 46 0.95 6.30 -12.87
N LYS A 47 1.12 5.13 -13.49
CA LYS A 47 0.15 4.03 -13.35
C LYS A 47 0.08 3.50 -11.93
N TYR A 48 1.23 3.31 -11.27
CA TYR A 48 1.27 2.94 -9.86
C TYR A 48 0.54 3.95 -8.99
N GLU A 49 0.80 5.25 -9.20
CA GLU A 49 0.13 6.31 -8.45
C GLU A 49 -1.38 6.26 -8.61
N GLN A 50 -1.87 6.10 -9.84
CA GLN A 50 -3.31 5.97 -10.10
C GLN A 50 -3.92 4.73 -9.45
N ILE A 51 -3.28 3.56 -9.61
CA ILE A 51 -3.80 2.29 -9.08
C ILE A 51 -3.82 2.31 -7.55
N LEU A 52 -2.74 2.80 -6.91
CA LEU A 52 -2.67 2.89 -5.45
C LEU A 52 -3.61 3.96 -4.90
N SER A 53 -3.82 5.07 -5.59
CA SER A 53 -4.75 6.12 -5.13
C SER A 53 -6.21 5.69 -5.22
N ASP A 54 -6.56 4.79 -6.15
CA ASP A 54 -7.90 4.22 -6.29
C ASP A 54 -8.18 3.19 -5.18
N GLU A 55 -7.16 2.41 -4.80
CA GLU A 55 -7.24 1.37 -3.77
C GLU A 55 -7.15 1.95 -2.35
N ILE A 56 -6.16 2.81 -2.10
CA ILE A 56 -5.81 3.30 -0.77
C ILE A 56 -6.42 4.69 -0.57
N SER A 57 -7.54 4.72 0.14
CA SER A 57 -8.19 5.99 0.54
C SER A 57 -7.43 6.75 1.63
N ASP A 58 -6.61 6.05 2.43
CA ASP A 58 -5.81 6.64 3.49
C ASP A 58 -4.55 7.30 2.91
N LYS A 59 -4.40 8.61 3.15
CA LYS A 59 -3.28 9.39 2.58
C LYS A 59 -1.92 8.98 3.13
N GLU A 60 -1.84 8.53 4.38
CA GLU A 60 -0.58 8.13 4.99
C GLU A 60 -0.12 6.80 4.40
N PHE A 61 -1.02 5.82 4.30
CA PHE A 61 -0.74 4.55 3.64
C PHE A 61 -0.42 4.73 2.16
N LEU A 62 -1.13 5.60 1.45
CA LEU A 62 -0.86 5.89 0.05
C LEU A 62 0.53 6.50 -0.12
N SER A 63 0.86 7.51 0.69
CA SER A 63 2.18 8.16 0.64
C SER A 63 3.30 7.17 0.95
N PHE A 64 3.11 6.29 1.93
CA PHE A 64 4.05 5.22 2.23
C PHE A 64 4.23 4.23 1.08
N ALA A 65 3.13 3.79 0.46
CA ALA A 65 3.18 2.85 -0.66
C ALA A 65 3.90 3.44 -1.88
N LEU A 66 3.67 4.73 -2.17
CA LEU A 66 4.34 5.44 -3.26
C LEU A 66 5.82 5.69 -2.96
N ALA A 67 6.16 6.04 -1.72
CA ALA A 67 7.56 6.21 -1.30
C ALA A 67 8.34 4.88 -1.38
N ASN A 68 7.69 3.75 -1.09
CA ASN A 68 8.29 2.41 -1.08
C ASN A 68 7.87 1.56 -2.29
N ILE A 69 7.58 2.21 -3.41
CA ILE A 69 7.13 1.56 -4.65
C ILE A 69 8.11 0.51 -5.17
N ASN A 70 9.41 0.69 -4.94
CA ASN A 70 10.45 -0.25 -5.35
C ASN A 70 10.33 -1.57 -4.57
N GLU A 71 10.04 -1.48 -3.28
CA GLU A 71 9.84 -2.64 -2.42
C GLU A 71 8.52 -3.35 -2.77
N LEU A 72 7.43 -2.58 -2.94
CA LEU A 72 6.14 -3.09 -3.39
C LEU A 72 6.27 -3.81 -4.76
N SER A 73 6.94 -3.18 -5.72
CA SER A 73 7.20 -3.74 -7.05
C SER A 73 8.00 -5.04 -6.96
N SER A 74 8.95 -5.13 -6.03
CA SER A 74 9.75 -6.34 -5.78
C SER A 74 8.88 -7.48 -5.25
N TYR A 75 7.96 -7.22 -4.32
CA TYR A 75 7.03 -8.22 -3.83
C TYR A 75 6.09 -8.72 -4.92
N ILE A 76 5.58 -7.81 -5.73
CA ILE A 76 4.70 -8.14 -6.87
C ILE A 76 5.46 -8.94 -7.92
N ALA A 77 6.71 -8.57 -8.23
CA ALA A 77 7.58 -9.31 -9.14
C ALA A 77 7.91 -10.73 -8.63
N LYS A 78 7.97 -10.90 -7.30
CA LYS A 78 8.09 -12.21 -6.63
C LYS A 78 6.77 -13.00 -6.59
N GLY A 79 5.67 -12.44 -7.11
CA GLY A 79 4.36 -13.08 -7.14
C GLY A 79 3.64 -13.10 -5.80
N LYS A 80 3.98 -12.18 -4.87
CA LYS A 80 3.29 -12.08 -3.58
C LYS A 80 1.90 -11.46 -3.80
N ILE A 81 0.86 -12.18 -3.38
CA ILE A 81 -0.55 -11.79 -3.58
C ILE A 81 -1.23 -11.29 -2.30
N ASN A 82 -0.61 -11.50 -1.14
CA ASN A 82 -1.12 -11.05 0.15
C ASN A 82 -0.18 -9.99 0.71
N ILE A 83 -0.33 -8.76 0.21
CA ILE A 83 0.47 -7.61 0.65
C ILE A 83 -0.44 -6.70 1.48
N ARG A 84 -0.01 -6.37 2.70
CA ARG A 84 -0.71 -5.43 3.58
C ARG A 84 0.25 -4.35 4.05
N ILE A 85 -0.23 -3.14 4.20
CA ILE A 85 0.47 -2.03 4.85
C ILE A 85 0.02 -2.06 6.31
N HIS A 86 0.95 -2.17 7.24
CA HIS A 86 0.67 -2.24 8.66
C HIS A 86 1.28 -1.03 9.36
N ARG A 87 0.60 -0.51 10.38
CA ARG A 87 1.10 0.53 11.29
C ARG A 87 1.40 -0.10 12.64
N ASN A 88 2.63 0.04 13.13
CA ASN A 88 3.03 -0.47 14.44
C ASN A 88 2.70 0.52 15.58
N ASP A 89 2.97 0.13 16.83
CA ASP A 89 2.72 0.96 18.02
C ASP A 89 3.59 2.23 18.13
N VAL A 90 4.59 2.38 17.26
CA VAL A 90 5.44 3.59 17.15
C VAL A 90 5.14 4.42 15.90
N ASP A 91 3.95 4.23 15.31
CA ASP A 91 3.45 4.91 14.09
C ASP A 91 4.30 4.66 12.82
N GLU A 92 5.18 3.66 12.81
CA GLU A 92 5.92 3.27 11.62
C GLU A 92 5.07 2.36 10.73
N LEU A 93 5.17 2.62 9.42
CA LEU A 93 4.49 1.88 8.37
C LEU A 93 5.43 0.84 7.76
N TRP A 94 4.94 -0.37 7.51
CA TRP A 94 5.70 -1.44 6.92
C TRP A 94 4.82 -2.32 6.04
N PHE A 95 5.40 -2.89 4.98
CA PHE A 95 4.73 -3.93 4.23
C PHE A 95 4.89 -5.26 4.95
N ASP A 96 3.76 -5.88 5.25
CA ASP A 96 3.70 -7.25 5.71
C ASP A 96 3.18 -8.13 4.57
N ILE A 97 3.85 -9.25 4.35
CA ILE A 97 3.57 -10.22 3.29
C ILE A 97 3.25 -11.55 3.96
N ASP A 98 1.99 -11.98 3.86
CA ASP A 98 1.57 -13.26 4.40
C ASP A 98 2.02 -14.37 3.44
N GLU A 99 2.95 -15.21 3.88
CA GLU A 99 3.39 -16.39 3.14
C GLU A 99 2.41 -17.54 3.39
N VAL A 100 1.40 -17.66 2.51
CA VAL A 100 0.50 -18.83 2.48
C VAL A 100 1.16 -19.99 1.76
#